data_AF-A0A942MMK2-F1
#
_entry.id   AF-A0A942MMK2-F1
#
_cell.length_a   1.000
_cell.length_b   1.000
_cell.length_c   1.000
_cell.angle_alpha   90.00
_cell.angle_beta   90.00
_cell.angle_gamma   90.00
#
_symmetry.space_group_name_H-M   'P 1'
#
loop_
_entity.id
_entity.type
_entity.pdbx_description
1 polymer ?
#
loop_
_entity_poly.entity_id
_entity_poly.type
_entity_poly.pdbx_seq_one_letter_code
_entity_poly.pdbx_strand_id
1 'polypeptide(L)'
;RLRRAQIAKQIVEIYKPRIDNRYSATHIVSHSDVSFPSTVVDDAYEILHLAKNAQVVGVDEAQFFKMNIVDVCEQLANQGKRVIVAGLDQDYRGKPFEPMPQLLCVAEYITKTLAICVVCGNPADRTQRVIDSKERVVVGAKDMYEARCRQCFVAPKE
;
A
#
# COMPACT_ATOMS: atom_id res chain seq x y z
N ARG A 1 -1.68 -3.72 12.41
CA ARG A 1 -2.36 -5.04 12.44
C ARG A 1 -1.36 -6.18 12.52
N LEU A 2 -0.32 -6.18 11.69
CA LEU A 2 0.77 -7.18 11.69
C LEU A 2 1.49 -7.31 13.05
N ARG A 3 1.77 -6.20 13.74
CA ARG A 3 2.34 -6.22 15.11
C ARG A 3 1.53 -7.07 16.10
N ARG A 4 0.20 -7.02 16.03
CA ARG A 4 -0.68 -7.81 16.91
C ARG A 4 -0.59 -9.30 16.59
N ALA A 5 -0.46 -9.66 15.31
CA ALA A 5 -0.28 -11.05 14.88
C ALA A 5 1.06 -11.62 15.35
N GLN A 6 2.13 -10.84 15.31
CA GLN A 6 3.44 -11.24 15.88
C GLN A 6 3.38 -11.44 17.39
N ILE A 7 2.72 -10.54 18.13
CA ILE A 7 2.52 -10.69 19.58
C ILE A 7 1.73 -11.96 19.89
N ALA A 8 0.76 -12.31 19.03
CA ALA A 8 0.01 -13.56 19.10
C ALA A 8 0.78 -14.80 18.59
N LYS A 9 2.09 -14.67 18.29
CA LYS A 9 2.98 -15.74 17.80
C LYS A 9 2.51 -16.40 16.50
N GLN A 10 1.76 -15.67 15.67
CA GLN A 10 1.36 -16.16 14.36
C GLN A 10 2.55 -16.07 13.39
N ILE A 11 2.61 -16.99 12.42
CA ILE A 11 3.58 -16.92 11.32
C ILE A 11 3.13 -15.81 10.37
N VAL A 12 3.87 -14.70 10.36
CA VAL A 12 3.59 -13.51 9.55
C VAL A 12 4.64 -13.37 8.47
N GLU A 13 4.20 -13.29 7.21
CA GLU A 13 5.07 -12.98 6.07
C GLU A 13 4.54 -11.74 5.36
N ILE A 14 5.43 -10.87 4.89
CA ILE A 14 5.06 -9.61 4.24
C ILE A 14 5.77 -9.52 2.90
N TYR A 15 5.05 -9.09 1.88
CA TYR A 15 5.53 -8.97 0.51
C TYR A 15 5.34 -7.55 0.00
N LYS A 16 6.28 -7.11 -0.83
CA LYS A 16 6.21 -5.81 -1.51
C LYS A 16 6.72 -5.92 -2.95
N PRO A 17 6.25 -5.06 -3.86
CA PRO A 17 6.65 -5.13 -5.26
C PRO A 17 8.04 -4.54 -5.47
N ARG A 18 8.81 -5.07 -6.43
CA ARG A 18 10.19 -4.61 -6.72
C ARG A 18 10.33 -3.12 -7.03
N ILE A 19 9.30 -2.53 -7.61
CA ILE A 19 9.29 -1.09 -7.95
C ILE A 19 9.35 -0.19 -6.69
N ASP A 20 9.03 -0.73 -5.51
CA ASP A 20 9.14 -0.02 -4.24
C ASP A 20 10.50 -0.23 -3.52
N ASN A 21 11.54 0.43 -4.05
CA ASN A 21 12.86 0.47 -3.42
C ASN A 21 13.10 1.71 -2.53
N ARG A 22 12.03 2.42 -2.11
CA ARG A 22 12.13 3.75 -1.46
C ARG A 22 12.82 3.77 -0.08
N TYR A 23 12.87 2.64 0.63
CA TYR A 23 13.32 2.64 2.03
C TYR A 23 14.34 1.54 2.39
N SER A 24 14.35 0.39 1.71
CA SER A 24 15.31 -0.72 1.92
C SER A 24 14.95 -1.88 0.97
N ALA A 25 15.92 -2.59 0.41
CA ALA A 25 15.65 -3.78 -0.41
C ALA A 25 15.02 -4.95 0.40
N THR A 26 15.08 -4.93 1.74
CA THR A 26 14.75 -6.08 2.60
C THR A 26 13.72 -5.79 3.70
N HIS A 27 13.32 -4.53 3.89
CA HIS A 27 12.40 -4.12 4.96
C HIS A 27 11.32 -3.17 4.46
N ILE A 28 10.16 -3.23 5.13
CA ILE A 28 9.16 -2.14 5.13
C ILE A 28 9.46 -1.26 6.33
N VAL A 29 9.61 0.03 6.10
CA VAL A 29 9.81 1.04 7.15
C VAL A 29 8.57 1.90 7.16
N SER A 30 7.78 1.83 8.23
CA SER A 30 6.71 2.82 8.42
C SER A 30 7.33 4.18 8.77
N HIS A 31 6.59 5.26 8.56
CA HIS A 31 6.97 6.59 9.07
C HIS A 31 7.14 6.67 10.60
N SER A 32 6.79 5.61 11.35
CA SER A 32 6.91 5.51 12.80
C SER A 32 8.13 4.68 13.24
N ASP A 33 9.14 4.51 12.36
CA ASP A 33 10.39 3.77 12.60
C ASP A 33 10.21 2.30 13.03
N VAL A 34 9.04 1.71 12.79
CA VAL A 34 8.81 0.27 13.01
C VAL A 34 9.08 -0.44 11.70
N SER A 35 10.14 -1.24 11.67
CA SER A 35 10.46 -2.06 10.50
C SER A 35 9.92 -3.48 10.65
N PHE A 36 9.42 -4.03 9.54
CA PHE A 36 9.11 -5.45 9.44
C PHE A 36 9.94 -6.05 8.29
N PRO A 37 10.48 -7.28 8.45
CA PRO A 37 11.09 -8.00 7.33
C PRO A 37 10.07 -8.18 6.21
N SER A 38 10.46 -7.89 4.98
CA SER A 38 9.59 -7.98 3.81
C SER A 38 10.32 -8.64 2.66
N THR A 39 9.65 -9.55 1.96
CA THR A 39 10.17 -10.20 0.76
C THR A 39 9.75 -9.40 -0.47
N VAL A 40 10.72 -9.03 -1.30
CA VAL A 40 10.45 -8.38 -2.58
C VAL A 40 10.05 -9.43 -3.60
N VAL A 41 8.97 -9.18 -4.35
CA VAL A 41 8.47 -10.03 -5.44
C VAL A 41 8.31 -9.22 -6.73
N ASP A 42 8.44 -9.88 -7.87
CA ASP A 42 8.20 -9.28 -9.20
C ASP A 42 6.74 -9.42 -9.62
N ASP A 43 6.16 -10.58 -9.32
CA ASP A 43 4.79 -10.92 -9.64
C ASP A 43 4.02 -11.40 -8.40
N ALA A 44 2.74 -11.03 -8.32
CA ALA A 44 1.90 -11.40 -7.19
C ALA A 44 1.77 -12.92 -7.02
N TYR A 45 1.84 -13.72 -8.10
CA TYR A 45 1.69 -15.18 -8.02
C TYR A 45 2.83 -15.87 -7.26
N GLU A 46 4.00 -15.22 -7.11
CA GLU A 46 5.09 -15.71 -6.28
C GLU A 46 4.66 -15.83 -4.81
N ILE A 47 3.78 -14.93 -4.34
CA ILE A 47 3.28 -14.88 -2.96
C ILE A 47 2.58 -16.19 -2.59
N LEU A 48 1.82 -16.80 -3.51
CA LEU A 48 1.14 -18.09 -3.24
C LEU A 48 2.13 -19.20 -2.87
N HIS A 49 3.32 -19.17 -3.45
CA HIS A 49 4.34 -20.18 -3.27
C HIS A 49 5.18 -19.92 -2.02
N LEU A 50 5.49 -18.64 -1.77
CA LEU A 50 6.28 -18.20 -0.63
C LEU A 50 5.48 -18.29 0.67
N ALA A 51 4.20 -17.90 0.65
CA ALA A 51 3.36 -17.77 1.83
C ALA A 51 2.76 -19.09 2.34
N LYS A 52 3.25 -20.26 1.89
CA LYS A 52 2.65 -21.57 2.19
C LYS A 52 2.42 -21.80 3.69
N ASN A 53 3.42 -21.46 4.51
CA ASN A 53 3.38 -21.65 5.95
C ASN A 53 2.85 -20.43 6.73
N ALA A 54 2.62 -19.31 6.05
CA ALA A 54 2.12 -18.11 6.69
C ALA A 54 0.67 -18.28 7.16
N GLN A 55 0.39 -17.80 8.38
CA GLN A 55 -0.97 -17.66 8.90
C GLN A 55 -1.52 -16.26 8.60
N VAL A 56 -0.64 -15.26 8.53
CA VAL A 56 -0.97 -13.88 8.18
C VAL A 56 -0.05 -13.42 7.05
N VAL A 57 -0.66 -12.93 5.97
CA VAL A 57 0.06 -12.40 4.80
C VAL A 57 -0.16 -10.90 4.71
N GLY A 58 0.93 -10.14 4.78
CA GLY A 58 0.95 -8.71 4.50
C GLY A 58 1.30 -8.45 3.04
N VAL A 59 0.57 -7.57 2.36
CA VAL A 59 0.93 -7.03 1.05
C VAL A 59 1.02 -5.53 1.20
N ASP A 60 2.21 -4.97 1.01
CA ASP A 60 2.43 -3.53 1.09
C ASP A 60 2.59 -2.91 -0.29
N GLU A 61 2.24 -1.63 -0.40
CA GLU A 61 2.26 -0.86 -1.65
C GLU A 61 1.52 -1.55 -2.81
N ALA A 62 0.36 -2.12 -2.49
CA ALA A 62 -0.43 -2.97 -3.38
C ALA A 62 -0.82 -2.31 -4.72
N GLN A 63 -0.91 -0.98 -4.74
CA GLN A 63 -1.19 -0.19 -5.95
C GLN A 63 -0.12 -0.35 -7.05
N PHE A 64 1.06 -0.87 -6.71
CA PHE A 64 2.14 -1.11 -7.66
C PHE A 64 2.16 -2.54 -8.22
N PHE A 65 1.31 -3.44 -7.74
CA PHE A 65 1.12 -4.73 -8.38
C PHE A 65 0.21 -4.61 -9.61
N LYS A 66 0.24 -5.64 -10.47
CA LYS A 66 -0.76 -5.82 -11.51
C LYS A 66 -2.07 -6.33 -10.90
N MET A 67 -3.10 -6.42 -11.73
CA MET A 67 -4.45 -6.82 -11.32
C MET A 67 -4.54 -8.25 -10.76
N ASN A 68 -3.55 -9.10 -11.03
CA ASN A 68 -3.47 -10.45 -10.48
C ASN A 68 -3.31 -10.50 -8.95
N ILE A 69 -2.91 -9.40 -8.29
CA ILE A 69 -2.89 -9.36 -6.82
C ILE A 69 -4.27 -9.59 -6.20
N VAL A 70 -5.35 -9.21 -6.89
CA VAL A 70 -6.73 -9.43 -6.42
C VAL A 70 -6.99 -10.94 -6.30
N ASP A 71 -6.69 -11.69 -7.37
CA ASP A 71 -6.83 -13.16 -7.41
C ASP A 71 -5.96 -13.84 -6.35
N VAL A 72 -4.71 -13.39 -6.19
CA VAL A 72 -3.80 -13.90 -5.15
C VAL A 72 -4.35 -13.68 -3.75
N CYS A 73 -4.86 -12.48 -3.45
CA CYS A 73 -5.47 -12.18 -2.15
C CYS A 73 -6.69 -13.05 -1.86
N GLU A 74 -7.59 -13.20 -2.84
CA GLU A 74 -8.77 -14.08 -2.75
C GLU A 74 -8.37 -15.53 -2.50
N GLN A 75 -7.39 -16.06 -3.24
CA GLN A 75 -6.93 -17.44 -3.05
C GLN A 75 -6.33 -17.67 -1.66
N LEU A 76 -5.51 -16.74 -1.16
CA LEU A 76 -4.93 -16.84 0.19
C LEU A 76 -6.03 -16.78 1.27
N ALA A 77 -7.01 -15.89 1.11
CA ALA A 77 -8.14 -15.78 2.03
C ALA A 77 -8.99 -17.06 2.03
N ASN A 78 -9.30 -17.62 0.85
CA ASN A 78 -10.01 -18.89 0.69
C ASN A 78 -9.25 -20.09 1.29
N GLN A 79 -7.92 -20.02 1.40
CA GLN A 79 -7.10 -21.00 2.13
C GLN A 79 -7.12 -20.80 3.66
N GLY A 80 -7.93 -19.87 4.17
CA GLY A 80 -8.05 -19.56 5.60
C GLY A 80 -6.94 -18.67 6.15
N LYS A 81 -6.10 -18.06 5.29
CA LYS A 81 -5.05 -17.14 5.71
C LYS A 81 -5.63 -15.75 5.94
N ARG A 82 -5.11 -15.04 6.93
CA ARG A 82 -5.47 -13.64 7.14
C ARG A 82 -4.64 -12.76 6.22
N VAL A 83 -5.27 -12.16 5.21
CA VAL A 83 -4.61 -11.24 4.27
C VAL A 83 -4.78 -9.80 4.74
N ILE A 84 -3.70 -9.02 4.75
CA ILE A 84 -3.70 -7.60 5.11
C ILE A 84 -3.01 -6.85 3.97
N VAL A 85 -3.80 -6.06 3.24
CA VAL A 85 -3.31 -5.29 2.10
C VAL A 85 -3.23 -3.81 2.48
N ALA A 86 -2.13 -3.15 2.12
CA ALA A 86 -1.90 -1.72 2.28
C ALA A 86 -1.48 -1.12 0.92
N GLY A 87 -1.95 0.09 0.64
CA GLY A 87 -1.63 0.80 -0.59
C GLY A 87 -2.39 2.10 -0.73
N LEU A 88 -1.99 2.92 -1.71
CA LEU A 88 -2.63 4.18 -2.04
C LEU A 88 -3.89 3.90 -2.86
N ASP A 89 -5.07 4.31 -2.39
CA ASP A 89 -6.33 4.15 -3.11
C ASP A 89 -6.47 5.11 -4.31
N GLN A 90 -5.68 6.18 -4.31
CA GLN A 90 -5.68 7.23 -5.34
C GLN A 90 -4.26 7.62 -5.75
N ASP A 91 -4.10 7.99 -7.02
CA ASP A 91 -2.86 8.62 -7.50
C ASP A 91 -2.82 10.12 -7.17
N TYR A 92 -1.71 10.79 -7.54
CA TYR A 92 -1.51 12.22 -7.29
C TYR A 92 -2.51 13.14 -8.00
N ARG A 93 -3.27 12.61 -8.97
CA ARG A 93 -4.33 13.33 -9.70
C ARG A 93 -5.69 13.14 -9.00
N GLY A 94 -5.74 12.38 -7.92
CA GLY A 94 -6.95 12.02 -7.21
C GLY A 94 -7.81 10.99 -7.96
N LYS A 95 -7.24 10.28 -8.95
CA LYS A 95 -7.91 9.20 -9.68
C LYS A 95 -7.65 7.86 -8.99
N PRO A 96 -8.54 6.86 -9.13
CA PRO A 96 -8.32 5.54 -8.57
C PRO A 96 -6.96 4.96 -8.95
N PHE A 97 -6.26 4.36 -7.99
CA PHE A 97 -5.01 3.67 -8.23
C PHE A 97 -5.25 2.16 -8.33
N GLU A 98 -5.48 1.68 -9.54
CA GLU A 98 -5.52 0.24 -9.86
C GLU A 98 -4.31 -0.50 -9.28
N PRO A 99 -4.47 -1.66 -8.62
CA PRO A 99 -5.68 -2.49 -8.42
C PRO A 99 -6.50 -2.23 -7.15
N MET A 100 -6.28 -1.11 -6.46
CA MET A 100 -6.94 -0.86 -5.17
C MET A 100 -8.48 -0.86 -5.22
N PRO A 101 -9.16 -0.33 -6.25
CA PRO A 101 -10.63 -0.37 -6.29
C PRO A 101 -11.22 -1.79 -6.19
N GLN A 102 -10.60 -2.76 -6.84
CA GLN A 102 -11.04 -4.16 -6.85
C GLN A 102 -10.76 -4.81 -5.51
N LEU A 103 -9.57 -4.58 -4.94
CA LEU A 103 -9.22 -5.04 -3.59
C LEU A 103 -10.19 -4.52 -2.53
N LEU A 104 -10.56 -3.24 -2.63
CA LEU A 104 -11.57 -2.64 -1.75
C LEU A 104 -12.94 -3.28 -1.92
N CYS A 105 -13.32 -3.68 -3.14
CA CYS A 105 -14.63 -4.27 -3.40
C CYS A 105 -14.79 -5.67 -2.80
N VAL A 106 -13.71 -6.46 -2.74
CA VAL A 106 -13.76 -7.86 -2.28
C VAL A 106 -13.41 -8.02 -0.80
N ALA A 107 -12.71 -7.06 -0.20
CA ALA A 107 -12.24 -7.16 1.19
C ALA A 107 -13.38 -7.15 2.23
N GLU A 108 -13.28 -8.02 3.24
CA GLU A 108 -14.23 -8.04 4.37
C GLU A 108 -14.11 -6.79 5.26
N TYR A 109 -12.93 -6.18 5.31
CA TYR A 109 -12.65 -5.02 6.15
C TYR A 109 -11.84 -3.95 5.43
N ILE A 110 -12.43 -2.77 5.30
CA ILE A 110 -11.79 -1.60 4.71
C ILE A 110 -11.46 -0.59 5.82
N THR A 111 -10.27 0.00 5.75
CA THR A 111 -9.90 1.12 6.62
C THR A 111 -9.18 2.17 5.79
N LYS A 112 -9.86 3.29 5.53
CA LYS A 112 -9.27 4.44 4.86
C LYS A 112 -8.59 5.32 5.89
N THR A 113 -7.27 5.35 5.88
CA THR A 113 -6.47 6.23 6.75
C THR A 113 -6.43 7.63 6.15
N LEU A 114 -6.70 8.63 6.97
CA LEU A 114 -6.58 10.03 6.59
C LEU A 114 -5.33 10.63 7.22
N ALA A 115 -4.62 11.44 6.46
CA ALA A 115 -3.51 12.26 6.97
C ALA A 115 -4.04 13.60 7.49
N ILE A 116 -3.14 14.52 7.82
CA ILE A 116 -3.46 15.91 8.17
C ILE A 116 -3.16 16.79 6.96
N CYS A 117 -4.12 17.61 6.56
CA CYS A 117 -3.93 18.56 5.46
C CYS A 117 -2.92 19.62 5.88
N VAL A 118 -1.81 19.74 5.16
CA VAL A 118 -0.74 20.68 5.53
C VAL A 118 -1.07 22.14 5.17
N VAL A 119 -2.21 22.44 4.52
CA VAL A 119 -2.72 23.82 4.33
C VAL A 119 -3.59 24.26 5.51
N CYS A 120 -4.56 23.44 5.90
CA CYS A 120 -5.67 23.87 6.74
C CYS A 120 -5.92 23.00 7.98
N GLY A 121 -5.14 21.94 8.20
CA GLY A 121 -5.25 21.05 9.36
C GLY A 121 -6.40 20.03 9.30
N ASN A 122 -7.34 20.14 8.36
CA ASN A 122 -8.44 19.18 8.20
C ASN A 122 -7.93 17.77 7.81
N PRO A 123 -8.73 16.71 8.02
CA PRO A 123 -8.41 15.38 7.52
C PRO A 123 -8.14 15.37 6.01
N ALA A 124 -7.01 14.77 5.61
CA ALA A 124 -6.53 14.73 4.24
C ALA A 124 -6.74 13.36 3.60
N ASP A 125 -7.44 13.36 2.46
CA ASP A 125 -7.70 12.18 1.61
C ASP A 125 -6.97 12.23 0.27
N ARG A 126 -6.14 13.25 0.00
CA ARG A 126 -5.41 13.44 -1.27
C ARG A 126 -3.91 13.56 -1.07
N THR A 127 -3.17 13.07 -2.05
CA THR A 127 -1.73 13.27 -2.18
C THR A 127 -1.47 14.32 -3.27
N GLN A 128 -1.08 15.52 -2.89
CA GLN A 128 -0.69 16.59 -3.80
C GLN A 128 0.76 16.38 -4.24
N ARG A 129 1.01 16.32 -5.54
CA ARG A 129 2.38 16.46 -6.06
C ARG A 129 2.76 17.94 -6.10
N VAL A 130 3.95 18.27 -5.62
CA VAL A 130 4.47 19.66 -5.57
C VAL A 130 5.63 19.92 -6.54
N ILE A 131 6.09 18.89 -7.25
CA ILE A 131 7.06 19.00 -8.35
C ILE A 131 6.36 18.99 -9.71
N ASP A 132 6.98 19.61 -10.71
CA ASP A 132 6.50 19.55 -12.09
C ASP A 132 6.96 18.24 -12.76
N SER A 133 6.15 17.19 -12.59
CA SER A 133 6.33 15.92 -13.29
C SER A 133 4.99 15.31 -13.66
N LYS A 134 4.89 14.83 -14.91
CA LYS A 134 3.72 14.14 -15.47
C LYS A 134 3.74 12.62 -15.25
N GLU A 135 4.83 12.04 -14.74
CA GLU A 135 4.92 10.60 -14.52
C GLU A 135 3.91 10.13 -13.46
N ARG A 136 3.19 9.03 -13.68
CA ARG A 136 2.20 8.57 -12.70
C ARG A 136 2.83 8.30 -11.33
N VAL A 137 4.05 7.77 -11.33
CA VAL A 137 4.81 7.42 -10.14
C VAL A 137 6.15 8.14 -10.22
N VAL A 138 6.41 9.03 -9.28
CA VAL A 138 7.76 9.56 -9.06
C VAL A 138 8.26 9.01 -7.74
N VAL A 139 9.33 8.23 -7.82
CA VAL A 139 9.95 7.55 -6.68
C VAL A 139 11.01 8.48 -6.10
N GLY A 140 10.78 9.05 -4.91
CA GLY A 140 11.66 10.06 -4.32
C GLY A 140 11.05 10.72 -3.08
N ALA A 141 11.89 11.47 -2.35
CA ALA A 141 11.74 11.91 -0.95
C ALA A 141 10.45 12.70 -0.61
N LYS A 142 10.22 12.84 0.72
CA LYS A 142 9.08 13.53 1.38
C LYS A 142 8.71 14.89 0.77
N ASP A 143 9.66 15.57 0.13
CA ASP A 143 9.47 16.93 -0.39
C ASP A 143 8.77 16.97 -1.76
N MET A 144 8.44 15.81 -2.34
CA MET A 144 7.74 15.72 -3.64
C MET A 144 6.22 15.66 -3.51
N TYR A 145 5.71 15.33 -2.31
CA TYR A 145 4.30 15.09 -2.06
C TYR A 145 3.82 15.65 -0.73
N GLU A 146 2.63 16.23 -0.73
CA GLU A 146 1.98 16.76 0.48
C GLU A 146 0.59 16.16 0.66
N ALA A 147 0.21 15.89 1.91
CA ALA A 147 -1.17 15.51 2.23
C ALA A 147 -2.09 16.75 2.16
N ARG A 148 -3.16 16.66 1.38
CA ARG A 148 -4.19 17.71 1.25
C ARG A 148 -5.58 17.15 1.50
N CYS A 149 -6.45 17.96 2.08
CA CYS A 149 -7.89 17.69 2.06
C CYS A 149 -8.46 17.98 0.67
N ARG A 150 -9.66 17.47 0.39
CA ARG A 150 -10.38 17.69 -0.86
C ARG A 150 -10.47 19.15 -1.33
N GLN A 151 -10.64 20.09 -0.40
CA GLN A 151 -10.76 21.52 -0.71
C GLN A 151 -9.42 22.16 -1.09
N CYS A 152 -8.34 21.75 -0.42
CA CYS A 152 -7.00 22.31 -0.64
C CYS A 152 -6.23 21.59 -1.75
N PHE A 153 -6.75 20.47 -2.25
CA PHE A 153 -6.15 19.73 -3.36
C PHE A 153 -6.31 20.51 -4.66
N VAL A 154 -5.20 20.72 -5.36
CA VAL A 154 -5.15 21.37 -6.66
C VAL A 154 -4.79 20.31 -7.70
N ALA A 155 -5.79 19.89 -8.47
CA ALA A 155 -5.58 18.91 -9.52
C ALA A 155 -4.55 19.44 -10.55
N PRO A 156 -3.57 18.62 -10.94
CA PRO A 156 -2.62 19.01 -11.97
C PRO A 156 -3.35 19.28 -13.29
N LYS A 157 -2.89 20.29 -14.03
CA LYS A 157 -3.39 20.56 -15.39
C LYS A 157 -2.88 19.47 -16.33
N GLU A 158 -3.76 18.94 -17.19
CA GLU A 158 -3.42 17.91 -18.18
C GLU A 158 -2.40 18.42 -19.22
#